data_AF-A0A179VEG3-F1
#
_entry.id   AF-A0A179VEG3-F1
#
_cell.length_a   1.000
_cell.length_b   1.000
_cell.length_c   1.000
_cell.angle_alpha   90.00
_cell.angle_beta   90.00
_cell.angle_gamma   90.00
#
_symmetry.space_group_name_H-M   'P 1'
#
loop_
_entity.id
_entity.type
_entity.pdbx_description
1 polymer ?
#
loop_
_entity_poly.entity_id
_entity_poly.type
_entity_poly.pdbx_seq_one_letter_code
_entity_poly.pdbx_strand_id
1 'polypeptide(L)'
;MAARAEEAFRPKYIVMMGVAGGVKDVAIGDVVASSKVYWIEGGKTDAKFKPRPGFAPISGELLQLARAVAADGTWLARGKAPAGPWPAAGRQPRAFVAPIVVGEKVIADRAADAALLVSESYSDAVAIDMEDFGALRGGAATERSKVIAVRGVSDLLSAKSSADAGGSQEIAAANAAAFLFDLLDRTPSIETHAEVGLTGSRSERALSAGRDLYPSGPHQDGLWERAGGDPSRLNYDGSGASRWWNAIRLIEKGGGGDITIESLVAQMQLDYPGNATLSRWD
;
A
#
# COMPACT_ATOMS: atom_id res chain seq x y z
N MET A 1 5.54 5.72 10.45
CA MET A 1 5.79 6.67 9.34
C MET A 1 4.68 6.59 8.28
N ALA A 2 4.32 5.40 7.80
CA ALA A 2 3.31 5.26 6.74
C ALA A 2 1.93 5.84 7.06
N ALA A 3 1.39 5.70 8.28
CA ALA A 3 0.10 6.32 8.62
C ALA A 3 0.11 7.86 8.49
N ARG A 4 1.22 8.52 8.85
CA ARG A 4 1.39 9.98 8.66
C ARG A 4 1.58 10.35 7.20
N ALA A 5 2.31 9.54 6.43
CA ALA A 5 2.48 9.74 5.00
C ALA A 5 1.16 9.53 4.24
N GLU A 6 0.37 8.54 4.63
CA GLU A 6 -0.96 8.30 4.07
C GLU A 6 -1.92 9.45 4.36
N GLU A 7 -1.89 9.97 5.59
CA GLU A 7 -2.69 11.11 5.99
C GLU A 7 -2.29 12.39 5.24
N ALA A 8 -0.99 12.67 5.14
CA ALA A 8 -0.46 13.88 4.50
C ALA A 8 -0.54 13.84 2.97
N PHE A 9 -0.14 12.73 2.34
CA PHE A 9 0.02 12.62 0.90
C PHE A 9 -1.15 11.94 0.20
N ARG A 10 -2.01 11.23 0.94
CA ARG A 10 -3.20 10.56 0.42
C ARG A 10 -2.92 9.69 -0.83
N PRO A 11 -1.88 8.85 -0.83
CA PRO A 11 -1.38 8.23 -2.04
C PRO A 11 -2.39 7.24 -2.63
N LYS A 12 -2.43 7.11 -3.96
CA LYS A 12 -3.20 6.04 -4.64
C LYS A 12 -2.52 4.68 -4.47
N TYR A 13 -1.20 4.68 -4.31
CA TYR A 13 -0.37 3.49 -4.19
C TYR A 13 0.60 3.64 -3.01
N ILE A 14 0.67 2.64 -2.14
CA ILE A 14 1.72 2.50 -1.13
C ILE A 14 2.52 1.26 -1.51
N VAL A 15 3.78 1.45 -1.88
CA VAL A 15 4.67 0.35 -2.24
C VAL A 15 5.79 0.29 -1.23
N MET A 16 5.98 -0.89 -0.62
CA MET A 16 7.21 -1.17 0.11
C MET A 16 8.25 -1.69 -0.87
N MET A 17 9.34 -0.97 -1.02
CA MET A 17 10.44 -1.37 -1.89
C MET A 17 11.73 -1.42 -1.08
N GLY A 18 12.49 -2.49 -1.25
CA GLY A 18 13.79 -2.65 -0.62
C GLY A 18 14.39 -4.01 -0.92
N VAL A 19 15.32 -4.45 -0.08
CA VAL A 19 15.98 -5.75 -0.20
C VAL A 19 15.39 -6.78 0.77
N ALA A 20 15.67 -8.06 0.53
CA ALA A 20 15.24 -9.18 1.35
C ALA A 20 16.24 -10.34 1.26
N GLY A 21 16.25 -11.19 2.29
CA GLY A 21 16.92 -12.48 2.26
C GLY A 21 16.08 -13.52 1.52
N GLY A 22 16.70 -14.28 0.63
CA GLY A 22 16.06 -15.37 -0.11
C GLY A 22 15.95 -16.63 0.76
N VAL A 23 14.76 -17.21 0.80
CA VAL A 23 14.46 -18.41 1.62
C VAL A 23 14.63 -19.68 0.80
N LYS A 24 13.99 -19.72 -0.37
CA LYS A 24 13.98 -20.85 -1.30
C LYS A 24 13.60 -20.40 -2.70
N ASP A 25 13.93 -21.21 -3.71
CA ASP A 25 13.53 -21.04 -5.12
C ASP A 25 14.00 -19.74 -5.81
N VAL A 26 14.74 -18.90 -5.10
CA VAL A 26 15.29 -17.61 -5.54
C VAL A 26 16.80 -17.58 -5.37
N ALA A 27 17.47 -16.74 -6.15
CA ALA A 27 18.89 -16.47 -6.04
C ALA A 27 19.15 -14.98 -5.82
N ILE A 28 20.37 -14.63 -5.40
CA ILE A 28 20.80 -13.24 -5.26
C ILE A 28 20.53 -12.52 -6.56
N GLY A 29 19.88 -11.36 -6.43
CA GLY A 29 19.44 -10.62 -7.57
C GLY A 29 18.22 -11.23 -8.26
N ASP A 30 17.32 -11.88 -7.55
CA ASP A 30 15.95 -12.04 -8.04
C ASP A 30 15.07 -10.94 -7.45
N VAL A 31 13.90 -10.71 -8.06
CA VAL A 31 12.89 -9.80 -7.55
C VAL A 31 11.68 -10.61 -7.10
N VAL A 32 11.13 -10.28 -5.93
CA VAL A 32 9.91 -10.89 -5.40
C VAL A 32 8.88 -9.79 -5.16
N ALA A 33 7.81 -9.80 -5.96
CA ALA A 33 6.61 -9.03 -5.68
C ALA A 33 5.65 -9.86 -4.81
N SER A 34 5.11 -9.26 -3.75
CA SER A 34 4.33 -10.02 -2.78
C SER A 34 2.98 -10.46 -3.34
N SER A 35 2.72 -11.77 -3.29
CA SER A 35 1.35 -12.32 -3.44
C SER A 35 0.57 -12.26 -2.14
N LYS A 36 1.29 -12.34 -1.02
CA LYS A 36 0.84 -12.08 0.35
C LYS A 36 2.05 -11.71 1.20
N VAL A 37 1.82 -11.01 2.30
CA VAL A 37 2.86 -10.71 3.28
C VAL A 37 2.45 -11.29 4.63
N TYR A 38 3.28 -12.18 5.16
CA TYR A 38 3.15 -12.75 6.50
C TYR A 38 3.79 -11.83 7.54
N TRP A 39 3.06 -11.56 8.62
CA TRP A 39 3.53 -10.78 9.76
C TRP A 39 3.81 -11.72 10.93
N ILE A 40 5.09 -11.93 11.23
CA ILE A 40 5.51 -12.99 12.17
C ILE A 40 5.85 -12.44 13.56
N GLU A 41 4.95 -11.64 14.13
CA GLU A 41 5.09 -11.13 15.51
C GLU A 41 4.04 -11.67 16.47
N GLY A 42 2.93 -12.19 15.93
CA GLY A 42 1.89 -12.86 16.70
C GLY A 42 2.21 -14.34 16.88
N GLY A 43 2.27 -14.81 18.12
CA GLY A 43 2.40 -16.23 18.41
C GLY A 43 2.40 -16.52 19.91
N LYS A 44 2.09 -17.76 20.28
CA LYS A 44 2.22 -18.23 21.66
C LYS A 44 3.47 -19.08 21.77
N THR A 45 4.38 -18.69 22.66
CA THR A 45 5.52 -19.53 23.03
C THR A 45 5.06 -20.55 24.08
N ASP A 46 5.26 -21.82 23.76
CA ASP A 46 5.06 -22.99 24.61
C ASP A 46 6.31 -23.89 24.42
N ALA A 47 6.23 -25.23 24.53
CA ALA A 47 7.37 -26.12 24.19
C ALA A 47 7.90 -25.95 22.74
N LYS A 48 7.06 -25.48 21.80
CA LYS A 48 7.43 -25.01 20.45
C LYS A 48 6.67 -23.71 20.16
N PHE A 49 7.26 -22.79 19.39
CA PHE A 49 6.57 -21.57 18.98
C PHE A 49 5.37 -21.91 18.09
N LYS A 50 4.20 -21.38 18.44
CA LYS A 50 2.96 -21.57 17.66
C LYS A 50 2.59 -20.25 16.99
N PRO A 51 2.91 -20.06 15.71
CA PRO A 51 2.66 -18.81 15.01
C PRO A 51 1.17 -18.51 14.88
N ARG A 52 0.82 -17.23 14.96
CA ARG A 52 -0.49 -16.65 14.67
C ARG A 52 -0.27 -15.48 13.71
N PRO A 53 0.03 -15.75 12.44
CA PRO A 53 0.45 -14.72 11.51
C PRO A 53 -0.70 -13.75 11.22
N GLY A 54 -0.37 -12.46 11.23
CA GLY A 54 -1.17 -11.46 10.53
C GLY A 54 -0.88 -11.49 9.04
N PHE A 55 -1.82 -10.98 8.24
CA PHE A 55 -1.61 -10.75 6.82
C PHE A 55 -1.77 -9.27 6.53
N ALA A 56 -0.83 -8.67 5.79
CA ALA A 56 -1.13 -7.39 5.16
C ALA A 56 -1.94 -7.62 3.89
N PRO A 57 -2.98 -6.81 3.64
CA PRO A 57 -3.73 -6.87 2.40
C PRO A 57 -2.83 -6.49 1.22
N ILE A 58 -2.83 -7.33 0.19
CA ILE A 58 -2.26 -7.02 -1.12
C ILE A 58 -3.39 -6.68 -2.05
N SER A 59 -3.29 -5.58 -2.77
CA SER A 59 -4.33 -5.17 -3.71
C SER A 59 -4.33 -6.07 -4.94
N GLY A 60 -5.48 -6.68 -5.22
CA GLY A 60 -5.64 -7.61 -6.36
C GLY A 60 -5.21 -7.00 -7.70
N GLU A 61 -5.44 -5.71 -7.92
CA GLU A 61 -4.98 -5.02 -9.14
C GLU A 61 -3.46 -4.99 -9.26
N LEU A 62 -2.75 -4.58 -8.20
CA LEU A 62 -1.28 -4.55 -8.20
C LEU A 62 -0.70 -5.96 -8.31
N LEU A 63 -1.38 -6.96 -7.73
CA LEU A 63 -1.01 -8.36 -7.87
C LEU A 63 -1.08 -8.83 -9.34
N GLN A 64 -2.15 -8.48 -10.06
CA GLN A 64 -2.27 -8.84 -11.48
C GLN A 64 -1.24 -8.11 -12.34
N LEU A 65 -1.00 -6.82 -12.08
CA LEU A 65 0.05 -6.06 -12.76
C LEU A 65 1.44 -6.65 -12.52
N ALA A 66 1.76 -7.01 -11.27
CA ALA A 66 3.03 -7.66 -10.95
C ALA A 66 3.21 -8.99 -11.71
N ARG A 67 2.13 -9.79 -11.86
CA ARG A 67 2.18 -11.02 -12.68
C ARG A 67 2.47 -10.72 -14.14
N ALA A 68 1.84 -9.70 -14.70
CA ALA A 68 2.09 -9.28 -16.08
C ALA A 68 3.54 -8.81 -16.28
N VAL A 69 4.06 -7.96 -15.39
CA VAL A 69 5.47 -7.50 -15.43
C VAL A 69 6.44 -8.68 -15.37
N ALA A 70 6.20 -9.61 -14.44
CA ALA A 70 7.05 -10.79 -14.28
C ALA A 70 7.04 -11.70 -15.53
N ALA A 71 5.88 -11.83 -16.19
CA ALA A 71 5.71 -12.67 -17.37
C ALA A 71 6.35 -12.04 -18.63
N ASP A 72 6.16 -10.74 -18.83
CA ASP A 72 6.62 -10.03 -20.04
C ASP A 72 8.13 -9.77 -20.02
N GLY A 73 8.73 -9.64 -18.83
CA GLY A 73 10.17 -9.43 -18.66
C GLY A 73 10.68 -8.06 -19.14
N THR A 74 9.81 -7.11 -19.50
CA THR A 74 10.18 -5.78 -20.01
C THR A 74 11.03 -4.98 -19.01
N TRP A 75 10.84 -5.22 -17.72
CA TRP A 75 11.58 -4.60 -16.63
C TRP A 75 13.10 -4.88 -16.72
N LEU A 76 13.50 -5.98 -17.35
CA LEU A 76 14.89 -6.33 -17.58
C LEU A 76 15.61 -5.32 -18.48
N ALA A 77 14.90 -4.71 -19.43
CA ALA A 77 15.46 -3.68 -20.30
C ALA A 77 15.84 -2.41 -19.50
N ARG A 78 15.08 -2.10 -18.45
CA ARG A 78 15.38 -0.97 -17.54
C ARG A 78 16.62 -1.23 -16.70
N GLY A 79 16.80 -2.48 -16.27
CA GLY A 79 17.99 -2.91 -15.52
C GLY A 79 19.27 -3.07 -16.36
N LYS A 80 19.18 -3.03 -17.70
CA LYS A 80 20.29 -3.21 -18.66
C LYS A 80 21.04 -1.93 -19.04
N ALA A 81 20.73 -0.77 -18.44
CA ALA A 81 21.43 0.48 -18.73
C ALA A 81 22.97 0.34 -18.56
N PRO A 82 23.81 1.19 -19.18
CA PRO A 82 25.27 1.12 -19.06
C PRO A 82 25.81 1.23 -17.61
N ALA A 83 24.99 1.74 -16.68
CA ALA A 83 25.22 1.78 -15.24
C ALA A 83 24.37 0.73 -14.46
N GLY A 84 23.86 -0.28 -15.18
CA GLY A 84 22.88 -1.24 -14.69
C GLY A 84 23.52 -2.39 -13.92
N PRO A 85 22.93 -2.83 -12.80
CA PRO A 85 23.53 -3.73 -11.80
C PRO A 85 23.63 -5.21 -12.21
N TRP A 86 22.86 -5.67 -13.20
CA TRP A 86 22.70 -7.10 -13.48
C TRP A 86 23.87 -7.86 -14.11
N PRO A 87 24.78 -7.24 -14.89
CA PRO A 87 25.96 -7.94 -15.41
C PRO A 87 26.87 -8.50 -14.31
N ALA A 88 26.84 -7.91 -13.10
CA ALA A 88 27.71 -8.30 -11.99
C ALA A 88 27.32 -9.64 -11.33
N ALA A 89 26.06 -10.07 -11.43
CA ALA A 89 25.58 -11.32 -10.83
C ALA A 89 25.84 -12.57 -11.71
N GLY A 90 26.40 -12.40 -12.91
CA GLY A 90 26.75 -13.51 -13.82
C GLY A 90 25.56 -14.25 -14.42
N ARG A 91 24.32 -13.81 -14.16
CA ARG A 91 23.10 -14.42 -14.70
C ARG A 91 22.02 -13.38 -14.93
N GLN A 92 21.07 -13.71 -15.79
CA GLN A 92 19.84 -12.93 -15.92
C GLN A 92 18.95 -13.14 -14.67
N PRO A 93 18.45 -12.06 -14.08
CA PRO A 93 17.56 -12.13 -12.92
C PRO A 93 16.16 -12.59 -13.30
N ARG A 94 15.43 -13.07 -12.29
CA ARG A 94 14.04 -13.50 -12.43
C ARG A 94 13.15 -12.71 -11.49
N ALA A 95 11.90 -12.53 -11.89
CA ALA A 95 10.86 -11.96 -11.05
C ALA A 95 9.87 -13.04 -10.63
N PHE A 96 9.49 -13.03 -9.36
CA PHE A 96 8.54 -13.95 -8.75
C PHE A 96 7.38 -13.18 -8.14
N VAL A 97 6.18 -13.74 -8.24
CA VAL A 97 5.00 -13.26 -7.51
C VAL A 97 4.65 -14.28 -6.46
N ALA A 98 5.12 -14.06 -5.24
CA ALA A 98 5.16 -15.09 -4.21
C ALA A 98 5.06 -14.51 -2.79
N PRO A 99 4.78 -15.33 -1.76
CA PRO A 99 4.71 -14.86 -0.39
C PRO A 99 6.04 -14.35 0.16
N ILE A 100 5.96 -13.27 0.95
CA ILE A 100 7.07 -12.68 1.68
C ILE A 100 6.78 -12.73 3.17
N VAL A 101 7.76 -13.07 4.00
CA VAL A 101 7.69 -12.99 5.46
C VAL A 101 8.32 -11.69 5.94
N VAL A 102 7.70 -11.02 6.90
CA VAL A 102 8.20 -9.81 7.55
C VAL A 102 8.20 -10.00 9.07
N GLY A 103 9.30 -9.68 9.76
CA GLY A 103 9.31 -9.64 11.22
C GLY A 103 10.58 -9.07 11.88
N GLU A 104 10.40 -8.29 12.96
CA GLU A 104 11.49 -7.63 13.71
C GLU A 104 12.37 -8.61 14.51
N LYS A 105 11.81 -9.75 14.95
CA LYS A 105 12.52 -10.69 15.86
C LYS A 105 13.59 -11.54 15.16
N VAL A 106 13.87 -11.28 13.89
CA VAL A 106 14.93 -11.96 13.15
C VAL A 106 16.25 -11.27 13.49
N ILE A 107 16.69 -11.44 14.73
CA ILE A 107 17.92 -10.85 15.23
C ILE A 107 19.11 -11.47 14.48
N ALA A 108 20.05 -10.63 14.07
CA ALA A 108 21.29 -10.97 13.35
C ALA A 108 22.12 -12.12 13.98
N ASP A 109 21.89 -12.44 15.26
CA ASP A 109 22.53 -13.56 15.98
C ASP A 109 21.81 -14.92 15.83
N ARG A 110 20.66 -14.97 15.15
CA ARG A 110 19.82 -16.18 15.03
C ARG A 110 19.17 -16.36 13.65
N ALA A 111 19.89 -16.03 12.58
CA ALA A 111 19.43 -16.25 11.20
C ALA A 111 18.98 -17.71 10.96
N ALA A 112 19.64 -18.68 11.62
CA ALA A 112 19.26 -20.10 11.56
C ALA A 112 17.88 -20.38 12.19
N ASP A 113 17.54 -19.76 13.32
CA ASP A 113 16.23 -19.96 13.98
C ASP A 113 15.09 -19.36 13.15
N ALA A 114 15.34 -18.22 12.51
CA ALA A 114 14.37 -17.60 11.62
C ALA A 114 14.20 -18.37 10.31
N ALA A 115 15.30 -18.83 9.71
CA ALA A 115 15.24 -19.72 8.56
C ALA A 115 14.45 -21.00 8.89
N LEU A 116 14.69 -21.58 10.06
CA LEU A 116 13.95 -22.75 10.53
C LEU A 116 12.46 -22.43 10.72
N LEU A 117 12.13 -21.35 11.43
CA LEU A 117 10.74 -20.92 11.64
C LEU A 117 10.01 -20.68 10.31
N VAL A 118 10.65 -19.99 9.36
CA VAL A 118 10.08 -19.75 8.03
C VAL A 118 9.90 -21.05 7.27
N SER A 119 10.90 -21.93 7.26
CA SER A 119 10.81 -23.21 6.56
C SER A 119 9.74 -24.14 7.14
N GLU A 120 9.54 -24.16 8.46
CA GLU A 120 8.59 -25.05 9.14
C GLU A 120 7.16 -24.49 9.13
N SER A 121 6.99 -23.18 9.28
CA SER A 121 5.68 -22.55 9.51
C SER A 121 5.16 -21.72 8.33
N TYR A 122 6.03 -21.33 7.41
CA TYR A 122 5.75 -20.45 6.28
C TYR A 122 6.40 -20.99 5.02
N SER A 123 6.28 -22.30 4.82
CA SER A 123 7.04 -23.07 3.82
C SER A 123 6.76 -22.66 2.37
N ASP A 124 5.75 -21.83 2.11
CA ASP A 124 5.44 -21.25 0.80
C ASP A 124 6.08 -19.87 0.57
N ALA A 125 6.70 -19.26 1.58
CA ALA A 125 7.46 -18.04 1.44
C ALA A 125 8.79 -18.26 0.73
N VAL A 126 9.14 -17.30 -0.13
CA VAL A 126 10.39 -17.34 -0.91
C VAL A 126 11.39 -16.28 -0.48
N ALA A 127 10.93 -15.26 0.26
CA ALA A 127 11.76 -14.17 0.76
C ALA A 127 11.35 -13.74 2.18
N ILE A 128 12.31 -13.22 2.92
CA ILE A 128 12.14 -12.66 4.26
C ILE A 128 12.74 -11.26 4.32
N ASP A 129 11.97 -10.35 4.89
CA ASP A 129 12.33 -8.97 5.11
C ASP A 129 12.41 -8.71 6.62
N MET A 130 13.55 -8.18 7.02
CA MET A 130 13.98 -8.07 8.41
C MET A 130 13.95 -6.63 8.93
N GLU A 131 13.62 -5.65 8.08
CA GLU A 131 13.73 -4.21 8.42
C GLU A 131 12.44 -3.39 8.20
N ASP A 132 11.37 -3.96 7.66
CA ASP A 132 10.22 -3.17 7.19
C ASP A 132 8.88 -3.52 7.89
N PHE A 133 8.83 -3.26 9.20
CA PHE A 133 7.62 -3.53 10.02
C PHE A 133 6.57 -2.40 10.01
N GLY A 134 6.93 -1.16 9.64
CA GLY A 134 6.07 0.00 9.89
C GLY A 134 5.09 0.41 8.78
N ALA A 135 5.25 -0.09 7.55
CA ALA A 135 4.69 0.59 6.38
C ALA A 135 3.30 0.11 5.92
N LEU A 136 2.94 -1.18 6.07
CA LEU A 136 1.65 -1.68 5.57
C LEU A 136 0.51 -1.56 6.58
N ARG A 137 0.80 -1.37 7.88
CA ARG A 137 -0.24 -1.33 8.93
C ARG A 137 -1.16 -0.11 8.81
N GLY A 138 -0.69 0.97 8.17
CA GLY A 138 -1.48 2.18 7.90
C GLY A 138 -2.42 2.02 6.70
N GLY A 139 -1.87 1.70 5.52
CA GLY A 139 -2.64 1.69 4.25
C GLY A 139 -3.73 0.62 4.17
N ALA A 140 -3.60 -0.44 4.96
CA ALA A 140 -4.55 -1.54 5.05
C ALA A 140 -5.84 -1.20 5.79
N ALA A 141 -5.78 -0.28 6.77
CA ALA A 141 -6.89 -0.01 7.66
C ALA A 141 -8.00 0.84 7.00
N THR A 142 -7.75 1.39 5.81
CA THR A 142 -8.61 2.41 5.19
C THR A 142 -9.09 2.06 3.78
N GLU A 143 -8.66 0.93 3.18
CA GLU A 143 -8.88 0.54 1.76
C GLU A 143 -8.55 1.64 0.72
N ARG A 144 -7.89 2.72 1.15
CA ARG A 144 -7.77 3.97 0.39
C ARG A 144 -6.64 3.93 -0.63
N SER A 145 -5.56 3.23 -0.28
CA SER A 145 -4.37 3.11 -1.11
C SER A 145 -4.24 1.66 -1.56
N LYS A 146 -3.84 1.45 -2.81
CA LYS A 146 -3.46 0.12 -3.29
C LYS A 146 -2.07 -0.23 -2.77
N VAL A 147 -1.89 -1.46 -2.32
CA VAL A 147 -0.70 -1.86 -1.57
C VAL A 147 -0.03 -3.11 -2.16
N ILE A 148 1.30 -3.07 -2.29
CA ILE A 148 2.15 -4.22 -2.66
C ILE A 148 3.54 -4.06 -2.04
N ALA A 149 4.27 -5.17 -1.89
CA ALA A 149 5.70 -5.15 -1.55
C ALA A 149 6.51 -5.69 -2.73
N VAL A 150 7.65 -5.06 -3.03
CA VAL A 150 8.58 -5.46 -4.07
C VAL A 150 9.98 -5.54 -3.45
N ARG A 151 10.56 -6.74 -3.41
CA ARG A 151 11.85 -6.99 -2.76
C ARG A 151 12.88 -7.51 -3.75
N GLY A 152 14.09 -6.98 -3.69
CA GLY A 152 15.25 -7.58 -4.34
C GLY A 152 15.96 -8.54 -3.40
N VAL A 153 16.37 -9.71 -3.89
CA VAL A 153 17.08 -10.71 -3.07
C VAL A 153 18.55 -10.32 -2.94
N SER A 154 19.02 -9.93 -1.74
CA SER A 154 20.41 -9.49 -1.49
C SER A 154 21.33 -10.60 -1.01
N ASP A 155 20.77 -11.61 -0.34
CA ASP A 155 21.45 -12.69 0.35
C ASP A 155 20.53 -13.93 0.42
N LEU A 156 21.05 -15.08 0.83
CA LEU A 156 20.29 -16.33 0.93
C LEU A 156 20.41 -16.92 2.34
N LEU A 157 19.29 -17.30 2.95
CA LEU A 157 19.23 -17.83 4.31
C LEU A 157 19.90 -19.21 4.46
N SER A 158 19.97 -19.99 3.37
CA SER A 158 20.60 -21.31 3.35
C SER A 158 22.12 -21.25 3.21
N ALA A 159 22.68 -20.10 2.81
CA ALA A 159 24.11 -19.91 2.64
C ALA A 159 24.70 -19.33 3.94
N LYS A 160 25.28 -20.18 4.79
CA LYS A 160 26.08 -19.74 5.94
C LYS A 160 27.14 -18.73 5.47
N SER A 161 27.03 -17.50 5.96
CA SER A 161 28.14 -16.55 6.10
C SER A 161 29.08 -16.41 4.89
N SER A 162 28.57 -15.93 3.75
CA SER A 162 29.39 -15.35 2.66
C SER A 162 28.53 -14.64 1.60
N ALA A 163 27.51 -13.88 2.02
CA ALA A 163 26.97 -12.84 1.14
C ALA A 163 27.84 -11.59 1.34
N ASP A 164 28.86 -11.52 0.50
CA ASP A 164 30.00 -10.61 0.54
C ASP A 164 29.63 -9.13 0.57
N ALA A 165 30.57 -8.33 1.06
CA ALA A 165 30.72 -6.89 0.82
C ALA A 165 30.91 -6.53 -0.69
N GLY A 166 30.32 -7.31 -1.59
CA GLY A 166 30.51 -7.31 -3.04
C GLY A 166 29.38 -6.63 -3.83
N GLY A 167 28.55 -5.81 -3.18
CA GLY A 167 27.54 -4.97 -3.87
C GLY A 167 26.19 -5.65 -4.16
N SER A 168 25.88 -6.78 -3.52
CA SER A 168 24.65 -7.54 -3.79
C SER A 168 23.37 -6.80 -3.36
N GLN A 169 23.45 -5.94 -2.33
CA GLN A 169 22.32 -5.12 -1.89
C GLN A 169 21.96 -4.03 -2.90
N GLU A 170 22.97 -3.34 -3.44
CA GLU A 170 22.80 -2.30 -4.46
C GLU A 170 22.21 -2.91 -5.73
N ILE A 171 22.71 -4.10 -6.11
CA ILE A 171 22.13 -4.89 -7.18
C ILE A 171 20.67 -5.15 -6.86
N ALA A 172 20.36 -5.90 -5.80
CA ALA A 172 19.00 -6.23 -5.39
C ALA A 172 18.04 -5.02 -5.35
N ALA A 173 18.46 -3.88 -4.79
CA ALA A 173 17.67 -2.67 -4.70
C ALA A 173 17.36 -2.05 -6.07
N ALA A 174 18.37 -1.87 -6.92
CA ALA A 174 18.19 -1.32 -8.26
C ALA A 174 17.26 -2.18 -9.14
N ASN A 175 17.16 -3.44 -8.79
CA ASN A 175 16.42 -4.47 -9.50
C ASN A 175 14.97 -4.54 -9.09
N ALA A 176 14.73 -4.47 -7.79
CA ALA A 176 13.41 -4.17 -7.24
C ALA A 176 12.87 -2.86 -7.83
N ALA A 177 13.71 -1.82 -7.95
CA ALA A 177 13.33 -0.54 -8.56
C ALA A 177 12.97 -0.67 -10.04
N ALA A 178 13.79 -1.37 -10.84
CA ALA A 178 13.51 -1.59 -12.27
C ALA A 178 12.16 -2.31 -12.49
N PHE A 179 11.87 -3.32 -11.67
CA PHE A 179 10.58 -4.00 -11.67
C PHE A 179 9.44 -3.06 -11.26
N LEU A 180 9.63 -2.30 -10.18
CA LEU A 180 8.61 -1.37 -9.67
C LEU A 180 8.27 -0.29 -10.70
N PHE A 181 9.24 0.32 -11.36
CA PHE A 181 8.95 1.34 -12.37
C PHE A 181 8.18 0.79 -13.57
N ASP A 182 8.47 -0.43 -14.02
CA ASP A 182 7.66 -1.09 -15.06
C ASP A 182 6.23 -1.37 -14.58
N LEU A 183 6.08 -1.82 -13.33
CA LEU A 183 4.77 -1.99 -12.71
C LEU A 183 3.98 -0.68 -12.65
N LEU A 184 4.62 0.43 -12.25
CA LEU A 184 4.00 1.75 -12.17
C LEU A 184 3.60 2.28 -13.56
N ASP A 185 4.42 2.07 -14.59
CA ASP A 185 4.10 2.47 -15.95
C ASP A 185 2.87 1.74 -16.53
N ARG A 186 2.53 0.56 -15.98
CA ARG A 186 1.34 -0.21 -16.33
C ARG A 186 0.12 0.12 -15.46
N THR A 187 0.29 0.93 -14.42
CA THR A 187 -0.86 1.47 -13.70
C THR A 187 -1.59 2.46 -14.62
N PRO A 188 -2.93 2.55 -14.56
CA PRO A 188 -3.65 3.54 -15.34
C PRO A 188 -3.05 4.91 -15.06
N SER A 189 -2.63 5.59 -16.13
CA SER A 189 -2.03 6.91 -16.06
C SER A 189 -2.85 7.78 -15.13
N ILE A 190 -2.16 8.45 -14.21
CA ILE A 190 -2.73 9.51 -13.43
C ILE A 190 -3.25 10.51 -14.48
N GLU A 191 -4.57 10.66 -14.62
CA GLU A 191 -5.06 11.99 -14.95
C GLU A 191 -4.50 12.87 -13.84
N THR A 192 -3.37 13.51 -14.14
CA THR A 192 -2.76 14.56 -13.34
C THR A 192 -3.92 15.36 -12.76
N HIS A 193 -3.89 15.68 -11.47
CA HIS A 193 -4.85 16.60 -10.85
C HIS A 193 -4.91 17.88 -11.70
N ALA A 194 -5.76 17.84 -12.73
CA ALA A 194 -6.08 18.93 -13.60
C ALA A 194 -6.94 19.82 -12.72
N GLU A 195 -6.49 21.05 -12.61
CA GLU A 195 -7.15 22.20 -12.04
C GLU A 195 -8.52 21.93 -11.43
N VAL A 196 -8.63 22.21 -10.13
CA VAL A 196 -9.89 22.40 -9.40
C VAL A 196 -10.83 23.25 -10.28
N GLY A 197 -11.75 22.59 -10.98
CA GLY A 197 -12.48 23.21 -12.08
C GLY A 197 -13.54 22.30 -12.70
N LEU A 198 -14.65 22.12 -11.98
CA LEU A 198 -16.00 21.88 -12.55
C LEU A 198 -16.31 20.55 -13.27
N THR A 199 -15.38 19.59 -13.44
CA THR A 199 -15.64 18.37 -14.26
C THR A 199 -15.88 17.06 -13.50
N GLY A 200 -15.79 17.04 -12.16
CA GLY A 200 -16.07 15.84 -11.34
C GLY A 200 -17.56 15.54 -11.13
N SER A 201 -17.89 14.29 -10.81
CA SER A 201 -19.26 13.89 -10.43
C SER A 201 -19.79 14.73 -9.25
N ARG A 202 -21.11 14.82 -9.08
CA ARG A 202 -21.72 15.56 -7.96
C ARG A 202 -21.19 15.08 -6.61
N SER A 203 -21.03 13.77 -6.41
CA SER A 203 -20.43 13.19 -5.20
C SER A 203 -19.00 13.68 -4.95
N GLU A 204 -18.15 13.73 -5.99
CA GLU A 204 -16.75 14.14 -5.86
C GLU A 204 -16.60 15.62 -5.56
N ARG A 205 -17.43 16.46 -6.20
CA ARG A 205 -17.44 17.90 -5.92
C ARG A 205 -17.91 18.20 -4.49
N ALA A 206 -18.91 17.48 -3.98
CA ALA A 206 -19.42 17.63 -2.62
C ALA A 206 -18.41 17.12 -1.60
N LEU A 207 -17.74 16.01 -1.92
CA LEU A 207 -16.64 15.47 -1.13
C LEU A 207 -15.48 16.45 -1.01
N SER A 208 -15.12 17.13 -2.11
CA SER A 208 -14.05 18.13 -2.11
C SER A 208 -14.44 19.33 -1.26
N ALA A 209 -15.60 19.93 -1.53
CA ALA A 209 -16.09 21.09 -0.79
C ALA A 209 -16.24 20.80 0.72
N GLY A 210 -16.78 19.63 1.07
CA GLY A 210 -16.92 19.20 2.46
C GLY A 210 -15.59 19.11 3.19
N ARG A 211 -14.54 18.59 2.53
CA ARG A 211 -13.20 18.48 3.13
C ARG A 211 -12.54 19.82 3.38
N ASP A 212 -12.74 20.77 2.48
CA ASP A 212 -12.14 22.10 2.59
C ASP A 212 -12.85 22.95 3.65
N LEU A 213 -14.19 22.85 3.72
CA LEU A 213 -15.02 23.68 4.59
C LEU A 213 -15.27 23.07 5.97
N TYR A 214 -15.23 21.74 6.09
CA TYR A 214 -15.50 21.01 7.33
C TYR A 214 -14.38 19.98 7.58
N PRO A 215 -13.16 20.45 7.91
CA PRO A 215 -11.98 19.59 7.98
C PRO A 215 -12.06 18.52 9.07
N SER A 216 -12.90 18.70 10.11
CA SER A 216 -13.09 17.67 11.13
C SER A 216 -14.01 16.54 10.65
N GLY A 217 -14.88 16.77 9.66
CA GLY A 217 -15.71 15.76 9.00
C GLY A 217 -17.19 16.19 8.86
N PRO A 218 -18.07 15.32 8.33
CA PRO A 218 -19.49 15.61 8.09
C PRO A 218 -20.31 15.91 9.35
N HIS A 219 -19.84 15.50 10.53
CA HIS A 219 -20.47 15.82 11.81
C HIS A 219 -20.15 17.23 12.31
N GLN A 220 -19.17 17.91 11.70
CA GLN A 220 -18.73 19.21 12.14
C GLN A 220 -19.89 20.19 12.16
N ASP A 221 -20.01 20.89 13.27
CA ASP A 221 -21.06 21.86 13.55
C ASP A 221 -22.48 21.28 13.50
N GLY A 222 -22.67 19.96 13.32
CA GLY A 222 -23.98 19.34 13.09
C GLY A 222 -24.45 19.37 11.62
N LEU A 223 -23.54 19.60 10.66
CA LEU A 223 -23.85 19.69 9.23
C LEU A 223 -24.72 18.52 8.73
N TRP A 224 -24.32 17.29 9.06
CA TRP A 224 -25.02 16.08 8.62
C TRP A 224 -26.49 16.05 9.05
N GLU A 225 -26.77 16.40 10.30
CA GLU A 225 -28.14 16.44 10.85
C GLU A 225 -28.96 17.54 10.15
N ARG A 226 -28.39 18.74 10.02
CA ARG A 226 -29.05 19.87 9.35
C ARG A 226 -29.38 19.60 7.89
N ALA A 227 -28.57 18.78 7.22
CA ALA A 227 -28.80 18.36 5.84
C ALA A 227 -29.84 17.23 5.69
N GLY A 228 -30.51 16.81 6.78
CA GLY A 228 -31.51 15.74 6.81
C GLY A 228 -30.93 14.34 7.10
N GLY A 229 -29.67 14.26 7.48
CA GLY A 229 -29.00 13.00 7.80
C GLY A 229 -29.22 12.56 9.23
N ASP A 230 -29.06 11.26 9.49
CA ASP A 230 -29.04 10.65 10.81
C ASP A 230 -27.57 10.52 11.29
N PRO A 231 -27.12 11.33 12.29
CA PRO A 231 -25.74 11.32 12.76
C PRO A 231 -25.29 9.97 13.34
N SER A 232 -26.21 9.10 13.76
CA SER A 232 -25.88 7.76 14.25
C SER A 232 -25.34 6.83 13.14
N ARG A 233 -25.60 7.19 11.87
CA ARG A 233 -25.13 6.46 10.70
C ARG A 233 -23.73 6.88 10.25
N LEU A 234 -23.19 7.97 10.80
CA LEU A 234 -21.86 8.44 10.46
C LEU A 234 -20.77 7.55 11.06
N ASN A 235 -19.70 7.36 10.28
CA ASN A 235 -18.47 6.80 10.80
C ASN A 235 -17.65 7.91 11.48
N TYR A 236 -17.31 7.72 12.75
CA TYR A 236 -16.53 8.66 13.55
C TYR A 236 -15.02 8.34 13.58
N ASP A 237 -14.62 7.18 13.07
CA ASP A 237 -13.23 6.75 13.06
C ASP A 237 -12.41 7.44 11.96
N GLY A 238 -11.16 7.76 12.28
CA GLY A 238 -10.19 8.32 11.35
C GLY A 238 -10.26 9.84 11.15
N SER A 239 -9.49 10.33 10.17
CA SER A 239 -9.41 11.77 9.86
C SER A 239 -10.69 12.29 9.21
N GLY A 240 -10.95 13.60 9.29
CA GLY A 240 -12.17 14.20 8.73
C GLY A 240 -12.33 13.93 7.23
N ALA A 241 -11.23 13.84 6.49
CA ALA A 241 -11.24 13.46 5.08
C ALA A 241 -11.73 12.02 4.81
N SER A 242 -11.43 11.09 5.71
CA SER A 242 -11.91 9.70 5.66
C SER A 242 -13.38 9.63 6.08
N ARG A 243 -13.76 10.38 7.11
CA ARG A 243 -15.17 10.50 7.54
C ARG A 243 -16.06 11.06 6.42
N TRP A 244 -15.57 12.06 5.69
CA TRP A 244 -16.22 12.61 4.50
C TRP A 244 -16.39 11.60 3.36
N TRP A 245 -15.35 10.79 3.10
CA TRP A 245 -15.44 9.75 2.07
C TRP A 245 -16.49 8.69 2.43
N ASN A 246 -16.50 8.23 3.69
CA ASN A 246 -17.48 7.28 4.20
C ASN A 246 -18.90 7.85 4.12
N ALA A 247 -19.07 9.13 4.46
CA ALA A 247 -20.35 9.83 4.34
C ALA A 247 -20.87 9.89 2.89
N ILE A 248 -20.03 10.28 1.92
CA ILE A 248 -20.45 10.35 0.52
C ILE A 248 -20.79 8.96 -0.02
N ARG A 249 -20.00 7.93 0.32
CA ARG A 249 -20.32 6.53 -0.01
C ARG A 249 -21.62 6.05 0.63
N LEU A 250 -21.92 6.52 1.84
CA LEU A 250 -23.15 6.19 2.54
C LEU A 250 -24.38 6.75 1.80
N ILE A 251 -24.30 8.00 1.32
CA ILE A 251 -25.34 8.62 0.49
C ILE A 251 -25.52 7.87 -0.84
N GLU A 252 -24.42 7.52 -1.53
CA GLU A 252 -24.47 6.78 -2.81
C GLU A 252 -25.14 5.40 -2.69
N LYS A 253 -25.08 4.79 -1.51
CA LYS A 253 -25.72 3.51 -1.20
C LYS A 253 -27.17 3.69 -0.69
N GLY A 254 -27.71 4.91 -0.70
CA GLY A 254 -29.05 5.24 -0.21
C GLY A 254 -29.18 5.20 1.31
N GLY A 255 -28.07 5.35 2.04
CA GLY A 255 -28.06 5.38 3.50
C GLY A 255 -27.76 6.78 4.05
N GLY A 256 -27.77 6.89 5.38
CA GLY A 256 -27.41 8.13 6.08
C GLY A 256 -28.59 8.99 6.54
N GLY A 257 -29.83 8.51 6.39
CA GLY A 257 -31.06 9.23 6.73
C GLY A 257 -31.80 9.65 5.47
N ASP A 258 -32.43 10.83 5.51
CA ASP A 258 -33.09 11.46 4.35
C ASP A 258 -32.14 12.40 3.57
N ILE A 259 -30.85 12.37 3.91
CA ILE A 259 -29.81 13.21 3.31
C ILE A 259 -29.52 12.79 1.86
N THR A 260 -29.35 13.80 1.01
CA THR A 260 -28.93 13.68 -0.40
C THR A 260 -27.69 14.53 -0.65
N ILE A 261 -27.03 14.35 -1.78
CA ILE A 261 -25.93 15.25 -2.18
C ILE A 261 -26.46 16.69 -2.33
N GLU A 262 -27.68 16.84 -2.84
CA GLU A 262 -28.35 18.11 -3.01
C GLU A 262 -28.65 18.79 -1.67
N SER A 263 -29.24 18.09 -0.70
CA SER A 263 -29.54 18.66 0.62
C SER A 263 -28.27 18.97 1.41
N LEU A 264 -27.24 18.13 1.28
CA LEU A 264 -25.93 18.37 1.86
C LEU A 264 -25.31 19.67 1.33
N VAL A 265 -25.27 19.86 0.01
CA VAL A 265 -24.66 21.05 -0.57
C VAL A 265 -25.50 22.30 -0.34
N ALA A 266 -26.82 22.20 -0.36
CA ALA A 266 -27.70 23.31 0.03
C ALA A 266 -27.37 23.81 1.45
N GLN A 267 -27.13 22.89 2.39
CA GLN A 267 -26.72 23.28 3.74
C GLN A 267 -25.32 23.91 3.77
N MET A 268 -24.36 23.40 2.98
CA MET A 268 -23.04 24.03 2.87
C MET A 268 -23.12 25.45 2.28
N GLN A 269 -24.01 25.68 1.31
CA GLN A 269 -24.24 27.01 0.73
C GLN A 269 -24.83 27.98 1.75
N LEU A 270 -25.71 27.52 2.65
CA LEU A 270 -26.23 28.32 3.76
C LEU A 270 -25.14 28.70 4.75
N ASP A 271 -24.25 27.76 5.09
CA ASP A 271 -23.16 27.99 6.04
C ASP A 271 -22.06 28.88 5.41
N TYR A 272 -21.84 28.79 4.08
CA TYR A 272 -20.80 29.51 3.35
C TYR A 272 -21.32 30.22 2.07
N PRO A 273 -22.16 31.25 2.19
CA PRO A 273 -22.86 31.87 1.06
C PRO A 273 -21.95 32.58 0.05
N GLY A 274 -20.73 32.96 0.45
CA GLY A 274 -19.73 33.61 -0.41
C GLY A 274 -18.73 32.66 -1.08
N ASN A 275 -18.87 31.34 -0.92
CA ASN A 275 -17.90 30.39 -1.45
C ASN A 275 -18.09 30.15 -2.96
N ALA A 276 -17.13 30.61 -3.76
CA ALA A 276 -17.17 30.54 -5.22
C ALA A 276 -17.29 29.11 -5.79
N THR A 277 -16.84 28.09 -5.06
CA THR A 277 -16.97 26.68 -5.46
C THR A 277 -18.40 26.19 -5.30
N LEU A 278 -19.07 26.57 -4.21
CA LEU A 278 -20.46 26.20 -3.93
C LEU A 278 -21.47 27.02 -4.75
N SER A 279 -21.15 28.25 -5.15
CA SER A 279 -22.02 29.09 -5.99
C SER A 279 -22.21 28.58 -7.42
N ARG A 280 -21.44 27.56 -7.85
CA ARG A 280 -21.48 26.97 -9.20
C ARG A 280 -22.17 25.59 -9.22
N TRP A 281 -23.06 25.32 -8.27
CA TRP A 281 -23.63 23.99 -8.04
C TRP A 281 -24.92 23.69 -8.83
N ASP A 282 -25.44 24.65 -9.59
CA ASP A 282 -26.68 24.52 -10.39
C ASP A 282 -26.71 23.27 -11.31
#